data_AF-A0A4U7BQ63-F1
#
_entry.id   AF-A0A4U7BQ63-F1
#
_cell.length_a   1.000
_cell.length_b   1.000
_cell.length_c   1.000
_cell.angle_alpha   90.00
_cell.angle_beta   90.00
_cell.angle_gamma   90.00
#
_symmetry.space_group_name_H-M   'P 1'
#
loop_
_entity.id
_entity.type
_entity.pdbx_description
1 polymer ?
#
loop_
_entity_poly.entity_id
_entity_poly.type
_entity_poly.pdbx_seq_one_letter_code
_entity_poly.pdbx_strand_id
1 'polypeptide(L)'
;MGKILIFFTSFFIALSISACGGDDELKSKKQNSVEEKVQLEQSDETTQLSDSNLPLPVDDEAEGLNGQYNTNLSIVNSLYKQKCANCHGEKGELKPKKSVTIKNLSREVLVLKLQKLKDESHNFLSTEQIENLAKYITKVK
;
A
#
# COMPACT_ATOMS: atom_id res chain seq x y z
N MET A 1 -17.16 -26.95 -20.80
CA MET A 1 -17.57 -26.48 -19.46
C MET A 1 -17.55 -24.95 -19.45
N GLY A 2 -18.54 -24.34 -20.11
CA GLY A 2 -18.59 -22.90 -20.37
C GLY A 2 -19.99 -22.34 -20.17
N LYS A 3 -20.64 -22.75 -19.07
CA LYS A 3 -22.01 -22.31 -18.72
C LYS A 3 -22.11 -21.66 -17.34
N ILE A 4 -21.03 -21.64 -16.56
CA ILE A 4 -20.99 -21.04 -15.21
C ILE A 4 -20.46 -19.59 -15.24
N LEU A 5 -19.78 -19.18 -16.32
CA LEU A 5 -19.23 -17.82 -16.43
C LEU A 5 -20.24 -16.76 -16.91
N ILE A 6 -21.44 -17.16 -17.35
CA ILE A 6 -22.48 -16.24 -17.82
C ILE A 6 -23.37 -15.74 -16.67
N PHE A 7 -23.40 -16.45 -15.53
CA PHE A 7 -24.22 -16.06 -14.39
C PHE A 7 -23.58 -14.94 -13.53
N PHE A 8 -22.25 -14.79 -13.54
CA PHE A 8 -21.57 -13.75 -12.75
C PHE A 8 -21.60 -12.36 -13.39
N THR A 9 -21.69 -12.26 -14.72
CA THR A 9 -21.82 -10.97 -15.42
C THR A 9 -23.25 -10.45 -15.43
N SER A 10 -24.26 -11.30 -15.21
CA SER A 10 -25.67 -10.88 -15.13
C SER A 10 -26.06 -10.24 -13.80
N PHE A 11 -25.31 -10.47 -12.71
CA PHE A 11 -25.63 -9.91 -11.39
C PHE A 11 -25.20 -8.44 -11.25
N PHE A 12 -24.15 -8.02 -11.98
CA PHE A 12 -23.64 -6.65 -11.92
C PHE A 12 -24.50 -5.63 -12.67
N ILE A 13 -25.26 -6.05 -13.69
CA ILE A 13 -26.09 -5.14 -14.51
C ILE A 13 -27.41 -4.79 -13.80
N ALA A 14 -27.91 -5.64 -12.91
CA ALA A 14 -29.14 -5.39 -12.15
C ALA A 14 -28.96 -4.37 -11.01
N LEU A 15 -27.72 -4.13 -10.56
CA LEU A 15 -27.42 -3.20 -9.46
C LEU A 15 -27.34 -1.72 -9.88
N SER A 16 -27.36 -1.42 -11.18
CA SER A 16 -27.24 -0.06 -11.69
C SER A 16 -28.57 0.67 -11.92
N ILE A 17 -29.73 0.04 -11.65
CA ILE A 17 -31.05 0.62 -11.96
C ILE A 17 -31.81 1.10 -10.70
N SER A 18 -31.23 0.96 -9.50
CA SER A 18 -31.89 1.36 -8.23
C SER A 18 -31.49 2.74 -7.70
N ALA A 19 -30.82 3.58 -8.49
CA ALA A 19 -30.57 4.99 -8.17
C ALA A 19 -31.44 5.90 -9.05
N CYS A 20 -32.76 5.73 -8.96
CA CYS A 20 -33.75 6.68 -9.43
C CYS A 20 -34.89 6.68 -8.40
N GLY A 21 -34.68 7.38 -7.27
CA GLY A 21 -35.77 7.93 -6.46
C GLY A 21 -36.05 9.32 -7.03
N GLY A 22 -37.23 9.54 -7.62
CA GLY A 22 -38.42 10.08 -6.95
C GLY A 22 -38.34 11.61 -7.01
N ASP A 23 -39.22 12.35 -7.67
CA ASP A 23 -40.68 12.26 -7.60
C ASP A 23 -41.39 12.90 -8.81
N ASP A 24 -42.59 12.37 -9.05
CA ASP A 24 -43.81 12.97 -9.58
C ASP A 24 -43.92 13.62 -10.97
N GLU A 25 -44.98 13.15 -11.62
CA GLU A 25 -45.47 13.49 -12.94
C GLU A 25 -46.30 14.80 -12.94
N LEU A 26 -46.28 15.48 -14.11
CA LEU A 26 -47.33 16.35 -14.67
C LEU A 26 -47.39 17.86 -14.34
N LYS A 27 -46.99 18.61 -15.38
CA LYS A 27 -47.80 19.56 -16.21
C LYS A 27 -47.47 21.06 -16.13
N SER A 28 -47.14 21.55 -17.35
CA SER A 28 -47.63 22.79 -17.96
C SER A 28 -46.83 24.10 -17.76
N LYS A 29 -45.96 24.36 -18.75
CA LYS A 29 -45.90 25.59 -19.57
C LYS A 29 -46.14 26.93 -18.86
N LYS A 30 -45.07 27.72 -18.69
CA LYS A 30 -45.08 29.17 -18.99
C LYS A 30 -43.67 29.74 -19.18
N GLN A 31 -43.56 30.63 -20.15
CA GLN A 31 -42.37 31.30 -20.66
C GLN A 31 -41.75 32.33 -19.69
N ASN A 32 -40.46 32.60 -19.95
CA ASN A 32 -39.82 33.94 -20.06
C ASN A 32 -38.78 34.32 -18.96
N SER A 33 -37.83 35.17 -19.38
CA SER A 33 -36.67 35.77 -18.68
C SER A 33 -35.35 35.01 -18.91
N VAL A 34 -34.60 35.29 -19.99
CA VAL A 34 -33.56 36.34 -20.10
C VAL A 34 -32.43 36.14 -19.07
N GLU A 35 -31.23 35.70 -19.49
CA GLU A 35 -30.04 36.56 -19.65
C GLU A 35 -28.77 35.75 -20.05
N GLU A 36 -27.97 36.38 -20.90
CA GLU A 36 -26.51 36.34 -21.00
C GLU A 36 -25.69 35.05 -21.26
N LYS A 37 -25.02 35.07 -22.42
CA LYS A 37 -23.94 34.17 -22.85
C LYS A 37 -22.67 34.48 -22.05
N VAL A 38 -22.29 33.61 -21.11
CA VAL A 38 -20.96 33.64 -20.47
C VAL A 38 -20.12 32.49 -21.02
N GLN A 39 -19.07 32.85 -21.77
CA GLN A 39 -18.00 31.94 -22.18
C GLN A 39 -17.16 31.60 -20.96
N LEU A 40 -16.93 30.31 -20.69
CA LEU A 40 -15.96 29.86 -19.70
C LEU A 40 -15.00 28.86 -20.38
N GLU A 41 -13.73 29.13 -20.11
CA GLU A 41 -12.53 28.76 -20.85
C GLU A 41 -12.26 27.26 -20.95
N GLN A 42 -11.78 26.84 -22.13
CA GLN A 42 -10.95 25.65 -22.24
C GLN A 42 -9.61 25.92 -21.56
N SER A 43 -9.43 25.40 -20.35
CA SER A 43 -8.09 25.26 -19.77
C SER A 43 -7.66 23.81 -19.91
N ASP A 44 -6.68 23.61 -20.79
CA ASP A 44 -5.87 22.41 -20.92
C ASP A 44 -5.29 21.99 -19.56
N GLU A 45 -5.56 20.77 -19.12
CA GLU A 45 -4.58 20.05 -18.32
C GLU A 45 -4.72 18.53 -18.51
N THR A 46 -3.82 17.97 -19.31
CA THR A 46 -3.52 16.54 -19.28
C THR A 46 -2.79 16.24 -17.97
N THR A 47 -3.51 16.05 -16.87
CA THR A 47 -2.88 15.60 -15.62
C THR A 47 -2.56 14.11 -15.76
N GLN A 48 -1.32 13.81 -16.14
CA GLN A 48 -0.77 12.46 -16.07
C GLN A 48 -0.75 12.04 -14.60
N LEU A 49 -1.49 10.99 -14.25
CA LEU A 49 -1.37 10.34 -12.95
C LEU A 49 0.00 9.64 -12.87
N SER A 50 1.02 10.37 -12.43
CA SER A 50 2.28 9.79 -12.00
C SER A 50 2.18 9.43 -10.52
N ASP A 51 2.59 8.21 -10.18
CA ASP A 51 2.62 7.59 -8.83
C ASP A 51 3.47 8.36 -7.79
N SER A 52 4.03 9.52 -8.17
CA SER A 52 4.86 10.38 -7.34
C SER A 52 4.09 11.33 -6.42
N ASN A 53 2.76 11.39 -6.52
CA ASN A 53 1.92 12.26 -5.67
C ASN A 53 1.06 11.51 -4.65
N LEU A 54 1.38 10.24 -4.37
CA LEU A 54 0.69 9.53 -3.30
C LEU A 54 1.09 10.17 -1.95
N PRO A 55 0.14 10.70 -1.16
CA PRO A 55 0.47 11.29 0.14
C PRO A 55 1.13 10.21 1.00
N LEU A 56 2.33 10.52 1.49
CA LEU A 56 3.02 9.66 2.44
C LEU A 56 2.16 9.53 3.70
N PRO A 57 2.07 8.34 4.32
CA PRO A 57 1.43 8.21 5.62
C PRO A 57 2.17 9.08 6.63
N VAL A 58 1.44 10.01 7.23
CA VAL A 58 1.92 10.85 8.32
C VAL A 58 1.71 10.05 9.60
N ASP A 59 2.80 9.41 10.07
CA ASP A 59 2.79 8.75 11.38
C ASP A 59 3.14 9.81 12.44
N ASP A 60 2.12 10.40 13.06
CA ASP A 60 2.25 11.03 14.37
C ASP A 60 2.51 9.93 15.41
N GLU A 61 3.40 10.20 16.38
CA GLU A 61 3.83 9.33 17.49
C GLU A 61 5.11 8.47 17.27
N ALA A 62 6.28 9.06 17.56
CA ALA A 62 7.30 8.44 18.41
C ALA A 62 8.45 9.43 18.71
N GLU A 63 8.29 10.19 19.79
CA GLU A 63 9.37 10.93 20.43
C GLU A 63 10.51 9.98 20.86
N GLY A 64 11.76 10.42 20.66
CA GLY A 64 12.92 9.91 21.40
C GLY A 64 13.81 8.90 20.66
N LEU A 65 14.56 9.33 19.65
CA LEU A 65 15.75 8.62 19.17
C LEU A 65 16.98 9.53 19.16
N ASN A 66 17.49 9.85 20.36
CA ASN A 66 18.84 10.37 20.51
C ASN A 66 19.84 9.23 20.27
N GLY A 67 20.51 9.28 19.13
CA GLY A 67 21.61 8.37 18.80
C GLY A 67 21.78 8.23 17.29
N GLN A 68 22.54 9.18 16.72
CA GLN A 68 23.22 9.16 15.43
C GLN A 68 23.14 7.82 14.64
N TYR A 69 22.01 7.62 13.94
CA TYR A 69 21.85 6.59 12.92
C TYR A 69 20.85 7.10 11.90
N ASN A 70 21.35 7.88 10.93
CA ASN A 70 20.56 8.38 9.81
C ASN A 70 20.43 7.30 8.72
N THR A 71 20.04 6.09 9.10
CA THR A 71 19.39 5.17 8.16
C THR A 71 17.92 5.33 8.41
N ASN A 72 17.22 5.87 7.41
CA ASN A 72 15.84 6.27 7.51
C ASN A 72 15.01 5.04 7.95
N LEU A 73 14.62 5.00 9.22
CA LEU A 73 13.98 3.85 9.86
C LEU A 73 12.72 3.44 9.08
N SER A 74 12.04 4.43 8.49
CA SER A 74 10.90 4.23 7.60
C SER A 74 11.25 3.39 6.37
N ILE A 75 12.41 3.60 5.75
CA ILE A 75 12.87 2.82 4.59
C ILE A 75 13.14 1.36 5.01
N VAL A 76 13.82 1.14 6.14
CA VAL A 76 14.13 -0.23 6.62
C VAL A 76 12.86 -0.97 7.02
N ASN A 77 11.93 -0.27 7.69
CA ASN A 77 10.61 -0.81 8.03
C ASN A 77 9.80 -1.17 6.79
N SER A 78 9.74 -0.27 5.80
CA SER A 78 9.03 -0.51 4.54
C SER A 78 9.61 -1.71 3.80
N LEU A 79 10.94 -1.80 3.72
CA LEU A 79 11.64 -2.95 3.13
C LEU A 79 11.27 -4.25 3.84
N TYR A 80 11.30 -4.24 5.17
CA TYR A 80 10.95 -5.40 5.98
C TYR A 80 9.50 -5.84 5.75
N LYS A 81 8.55 -4.90 5.81
CA LYS A 81 7.13 -5.18 5.57
C LYS A 81 6.87 -5.75 4.18
N GLN A 82 7.52 -5.20 3.16
CA GLN A 82 7.31 -5.62 1.77
C GLN A 82 7.95 -6.97 1.44
N LYS A 83 9.12 -7.28 2.00
CA LYS A 83 9.92 -8.44 1.57
C LYS A 83 10.01 -9.57 2.59
N CYS A 84 9.88 -9.27 3.88
CA CYS A 84 10.16 -10.24 4.94
C CYS A 84 8.90 -10.63 5.73
N ALA A 85 8.00 -9.68 6.00
CA ALA A 85 6.90 -9.88 6.94
C ALA A 85 5.94 -11.01 6.54
N ASN A 86 5.73 -11.21 5.23
CA ASN A 86 4.86 -12.29 4.74
C ASN A 86 5.32 -13.70 5.18
N CYS A 87 6.63 -13.91 5.33
CA CYS A 87 7.19 -15.20 5.77
C CYS A 87 7.56 -15.22 7.26
N HIS A 88 7.93 -14.06 7.80
CA HIS A 88 8.53 -13.95 9.13
C HIS A 88 7.65 -13.25 10.17
N GLY A 89 6.48 -12.72 9.80
CA GLY A 89 5.62 -11.92 10.68
C GLY A 89 6.01 -10.45 10.70
N GLU A 90 5.16 -9.60 11.26
CA GLU A 90 5.38 -8.14 11.26
C GLU A 90 6.63 -7.72 12.04
N LYS A 91 7.05 -8.54 13.02
CA LYS A 91 8.19 -8.30 13.90
C LYS A 91 9.17 -9.47 13.91
N GLY A 92 9.07 -10.44 13.00
CA GLY A 92 9.96 -11.59 12.94
C GLY A 92 9.60 -12.73 13.89
N GLU A 93 8.34 -12.75 14.36
CA GLU A 93 7.79 -13.71 15.32
C GLU A 93 7.38 -15.05 14.72
N LEU A 94 7.23 -15.15 13.39
CA LEU A 94 6.85 -16.39 12.73
C LEU A 94 8.05 -17.31 12.51
N LYS A 95 7.76 -18.62 12.52
CA LYS A 95 8.73 -19.70 12.36
C LYS A 95 8.50 -20.41 11.02
N PRO A 96 9.09 -19.92 9.91
CA PRO A 96 8.92 -20.58 8.62
C PRO A 96 9.63 -21.95 8.61
N LYS A 97 8.99 -22.98 8.04
CA LYS A 97 9.56 -24.30 7.66
C LYS A 97 10.64 -24.85 8.62
N LYS A 98 10.29 -25.18 9.86
CA LYS A 98 11.20 -25.76 10.88
C LYS A 98 12.45 -24.90 11.22
N SER A 99 12.47 -23.61 10.84
CA SER A 99 13.55 -22.68 11.20
C SER A 99 13.35 -22.10 12.61
N VAL A 100 14.08 -21.06 12.98
CA VAL A 100 13.90 -20.33 14.26
C VAL A 100 13.31 -18.96 13.98
N THR A 101 12.53 -18.42 14.92
CA THR A 101 11.99 -17.06 14.83
C THR A 101 13.14 -16.06 14.78
N ILE A 102 13.16 -15.19 13.78
CA ILE A 102 14.28 -14.27 13.56
C ILE A 102 14.35 -13.18 14.63
N LYS A 103 13.21 -12.82 15.26
CA LYS A 103 13.19 -11.85 16.36
C LYS A 103 14.01 -12.25 17.57
N ASN A 104 14.20 -13.55 17.80
CA ASN A 104 14.92 -14.07 18.98
C ASN A 104 16.43 -14.24 18.73
N LEU A 105 16.90 -14.02 17.50
CA LEU A 105 18.33 -14.11 17.20
C LEU A 105 19.10 -12.90 17.74
N SER A 106 20.40 -13.07 17.93
CA SER A 106 21.31 -11.93 18.08
C SER A 106 21.52 -11.28 16.73
N ARG A 107 21.94 -10.01 16.73
CA ARG A 107 22.18 -9.25 15.49
C ARG A 107 23.24 -9.93 14.64
N GLU A 108 24.33 -10.37 15.25
CA GLU A 108 25.48 -11.01 14.60
C GLU A 108 25.06 -12.31 13.91
N VAL A 109 24.27 -13.12 14.60
CA VAL A 109 23.75 -14.39 14.04
C VAL A 109 22.81 -14.11 12.87
N LEU A 110 21.97 -13.07 12.96
CA LEU A 110 21.04 -12.71 11.91
C LEU A 110 21.77 -12.19 10.66
N VAL A 111 22.78 -11.32 10.82
CA VAL A 111 23.64 -10.85 9.73
C VAL A 111 24.32 -12.02 9.03
N LEU A 112 24.98 -12.91 9.79
CA LEU A 112 25.67 -14.07 9.23
C LEU A 112 24.72 -15.01 8.49
N LYS A 113 23.48 -15.17 8.98
CA LYS A 113 22.47 -15.98 8.28
C LYS A 113 22.07 -15.32 6.97
N LEU A 114 21.69 -14.04 6.99
CA LEU A 114 21.27 -13.30 5.81
C LEU A 114 22.36 -13.26 4.72
N GLN A 115 23.63 -13.10 5.10
CA GLN A 115 24.77 -13.14 4.17
C GLN A 115 25.00 -14.51 3.53
N LYS A 116 24.63 -15.60 4.23
CA LYS A 116 24.79 -16.97 3.74
C LYS A 116 23.61 -17.44 2.89
N LEU A 117 22.48 -16.74 2.93
CA LEU A 117 21.33 -17.05 2.09
C LEU A 117 21.67 -16.72 0.64
N LYS A 118 21.47 -17.71 -0.24
CA LYS A 118 21.66 -17.57 -1.70
C LYS A 118 20.37 -17.85 -2.47
N ASP A 119 19.25 -17.93 -1.77
CA ASP A 119 17.96 -18.16 -2.41
C ASP A 119 17.45 -16.89 -3.10
N GLU A 120 16.59 -17.09 -4.09
CA GLU A 120 16.02 -16.01 -4.91
C GLU A 120 15.20 -15.00 -4.09
N SER A 121 14.72 -15.38 -2.91
CA SER A 121 13.91 -14.51 -2.05
C SER A 121 14.76 -13.58 -1.17
N HIS A 122 16.07 -13.81 -1.02
CA HIS A 122 16.94 -13.01 -0.15
C HIS A 122 18.18 -12.44 -0.84
N ASN A 123 18.52 -12.91 -2.06
CA ASN A 123 19.71 -12.48 -2.78
C ASN A 123 19.74 -10.99 -3.20
N PHE A 124 18.61 -10.29 -3.10
CA PHE A 124 18.48 -8.88 -3.48
C PHE A 124 19.10 -7.92 -2.45
N LEU A 125 19.46 -8.41 -1.26
CA LEU A 125 19.96 -7.59 -0.16
C LEU A 125 21.44 -7.28 -0.30
N SER A 126 21.80 -5.99 -0.25
CA SER A 126 23.18 -5.53 -0.09
C SER A 126 23.67 -5.78 1.34
N THR A 127 25.00 -5.78 1.54
CA THR A 127 25.60 -5.91 2.88
C THR A 127 25.09 -4.86 3.86
N GLU A 128 24.91 -3.61 3.40
CA GLU A 128 24.37 -2.53 4.21
C GLU A 128 22.90 -2.77 4.59
N GLN A 129 22.09 -3.25 3.65
CA GLN A 129 20.68 -3.58 3.92
C GLN A 129 20.55 -4.72 4.93
N ILE A 130 21.43 -5.73 4.85
CA ILE A 130 21.47 -6.84 5.82
C ILE A 130 21.72 -6.31 7.24
N GLU A 131 22.72 -5.43 7.38
CA GLU A 131 23.07 -4.84 8.68
C GLU A 131 21.93 -3.99 9.27
N ASN A 132 21.31 -3.15 8.42
CA ASN A 132 20.19 -2.31 8.80
C ASN A 132 18.96 -3.14 9.20
N LEU A 133 18.63 -4.18 8.43
CA LEU A 133 17.53 -5.09 8.75
C LEU A 133 17.80 -5.86 10.05
N ALA A 134 19.01 -6.37 10.23
CA ALA A 134 19.34 -7.11 11.45
C ALA A 134 19.24 -6.21 12.69
N LYS A 135 19.68 -4.96 12.59
CA LYS A 135 19.52 -3.95 13.64
C LYS A 135 18.05 -3.62 13.89
N TYR A 136 17.26 -3.44 12.84
CA TYR A 136 15.82 -3.16 12.95
C TYR A 136 15.09 -4.29 13.69
N ILE A 137 15.22 -5.53 13.21
CA ILE A 137 14.52 -6.71 13.76
C ILE A 137 14.89 -6.95 15.23
N THR A 138 16.16 -6.77 15.60
CA THR A 138 16.62 -7.01 16.98
C THR A 138 16.28 -5.89 17.96
N LYS A 139 15.98 -4.68 17.45
CA LYS A 139 15.51 -3.54 18.26
C LYS A 139 14.01 -3.60 18.57
N VAL A 140 13.21 -4.26 17.72
CA VAL A 140 11.75 -4.40 17.88
C VAL A 140 11.37 -5.47 18.94
N LYS A 141 12.33 -5.96 19.73
CA LYS A 141 12.12 -6.93 20.81
C LYS A 141 11.23 -6.41 21.94
#